data_AF-A0A946VC42-F1
#
_entry.id   AF-A0A946VC42-F1
#
_cell.length_a   1.000
_cell.length_b   1.000
_cell.length_c   1.000
_cell.angle_alpha   90.00
_cell.angle_beta   90.00
_cell.angle_gamma   90.00
#
_symmetry.space_group_name_H-M   'P 1'
#
loop_
_entity.id
_entity.type
_entity.pdbx_description
1 polymer ?
#
loop_
_entity_poly.entity_id
_entity_poly.type
_entity_poly.pdbx_seq_one_letter_code
_entity_poly.pdbx_strand_id
1 'polypeptide(L)'
;MIEHLTTAATQIPVTIHRARAHLRVDLADDDVEIYNAIKDAAKAAEDYTGRAFCDQVWTAYYDHFPETLCVLRRPIVSIDSVKYIDIDGNQQTVSSANYRT
;
A
#
# COMPACT_ATOMS: atom_id res chain seq x y z
N MET A 1 -7.35 -2.80 -14.63
CA MET A 1 -7.25 -2.33 -13.23
C MET A 1 -5.86 -1.76 -13.02
N ILE A 2 -5.79 -0.54 -12.52
CA ILE A 2 -4.54 0.17 -12.24
C ILE A 2 -4.56 0.58 -10.76
N GLU A 3 -3.51 0.22 -10.01
CA GLU A 3 -3.34 0.67 -8.63
C GLU A 3 -2.43 1.90 -8.58
N HIS A 4 -2.82 2.87 -7.76
CA HIS A 4 -2.08 4.10 -7.53
C HIS A 4 -1.80 4.25 -6.04
N LEU A 5 -0.54 4.44 -5.68
CA LEU A 5 -0.15 4.71 -4.31
C LEU A 5 -0.51 6.17 -3.97
N THR A 6 -1.50 6.34 -3.10
CA THR A 6 -1.98 7.66 -2.68
C THR A 6 -1.20 8.17 -1.48
N THR A 7 -0.89 7.31 -0.52
CA THR A 7 -0.07 7.66 0.64
C THR A 7 0.88 6.52 0.96
N ALA A 8 2.18 6.81 0.85
CA ALA A 8 3.24 5.86 1.17
C ALA A 8 3.28 5.57 2.67
N ALA A 9 3.72 4.36 3.01
CA ALA A 9 3.98 4.00 4.39
C ALA A 9 5.04 4.93 5.01
N THR A 10 4.71 5.49 6.16
CA THR A 10 5.64 6.32 6.95
C THR A 10 6.48 5.46 7.91
N GLN A 11 5.97 4.27 8.24
CA GLN A 11 6.67 3.30 9.06
C GLN A 11 7.54 2.40 8.20
N ILE A 12 8.65 1.94 8.80
CA ILE A 12 9.52 0.92 8.22
C ILE A 12 9.26 -0.42 8.92
N PRO A 13 9.24 -1.54 8.17
CA PRO A 13 8.95 -2.85 8.76
C PRO A 13 10.07 -3.34 9.69
N VAL A 14 11.29 -2.82 9.51
CA VAL A 14 12.46 -3.12 10.34
C VAL A 14 13.07 -1.80 10.80
N THR A 15 13.30 -1.66 12.10
CA THR A 15 13.98 -0.50 12.67
C THR A 15 15.44 -0.41 12.18
N ILE A 16 15.94 0.81 11.96
CA ILE A 16 17.34 1.05 11.55
C ILE A 16 18.32 0.37 12.51
N HIS A 17 18.09 0.42 13.83
CA HIS A 17 18.95 -0.25 14.81
C HIS A 17 19.07 -1.77 14.59
N ARG A 18 17.96 -2.46 14.32
CA ARG A 18 17.98 -3.90 13.99
C ARG A 18 18.70 -4.18 12.67
N ALA A 19 18.48 -3.35 11.66
CA ALA A 19 19.15 -3.50 10.37
C ALA A 19 20.67 -3.29 10.50
N ARG A 20 21.08 -2.27 11.25
CA ARG A 20 22.48 -1.96 11.55
C ARG A 20 23.19 -3.10 12.27
N ALA A 21 22.55 -3.67 13.30
CA ALA A 21 23.06 -4.84 14.02
C ALA A 21 23.19 -6.06 13.10
N HIS A 22 22.28 -6.24 12.14
CA HIS A 22 22.34 -7.31 11.15
C HIS A 22 23.50 -7.12 10.14
N LEU A 23 23.73 -5.88 9.71
CA LEU A 23 24.80 -5.50 8.78
C LEU A 23 26.17 -5.37 9.47
N ARG A 24 26.22 -5.44 10.80
CA ARG A 24 27.43 -5.22 11.63
C ARG A 24 28.05 -3.83 11.41
N VAL A 25 27.19 -2.82 11.30
CA VAL A 25 27.59 -1.41 11.22
C VAL A 25 27.53 -0.83 12.64
N ASP A 26 28.61 -0.19 13.10
CA ASP A 26 28.66 0.38 14.45
C ASP A 26 28.34 1.89 14.47
N LEU A 27 28.62 2.57 13.35
CA LEU A 27 28.46 4.01 13.20
C LEU A 27 27.06 4.36 12.65
N ALA A 28 26.71 5.65 12.67
CA ALA A 28 25.41 6.15 12.19
C ALA A 28 25.46 6.78 10.80
N ASP A 29 26.63 6.82 10.17
CA ASP A 29 26.85 7.51 8.90
C ASP A 29 26.02 6.91 7.77
N ASP A 30 25.78 5.59 7.82
CA ASP A 30 25.03 4.85 6.80
C ASP A 30 23.53 4.76 7.10
N ASP A 31 23.02 5.40 8.16
CA ASP A 31 21.61 5.26 8.59
C ASP A 31 20.62 5.68 7.49
N VAL A 32 20.98 6.68 6.68
CA VAL A 32 20.16 7.14 5.55
C VAL A 32 20.12 6.10 4.43
N GLU A 33 21.26 5.50 4.10
CA GLU A 33 21.34 4.47 3.06
C GLU A 33 20.64 3.19 3.50
N ILE A 34 20.85 2.77 4.75
CA ILE A 34 20.16 1.64 5.37
C ILE A 34 18.64 1.87 5.34
N TYR A 35 18.19 3.07 5.67
CA TYR A 35 16.76 3.41 5.61
C TYR A 35 16.19 3.27 4.19
N ASN A 36 16.90 3.77 3.17
CA ASN A 36 16.47 3.64 1.78
C ASN A 36 16.46 2.17 1.32
N ALA A 37 17.50 1.41 1.66
CA ALA A 37 17.60 -0.02 1.34
C ALA A 37 16.45 -0.82 1.98
N ILE A 38 16.07 -0.51 3.22
CA ILE A 38 14.90 -1.13 3.89
C ILE A 38 13.62 -0.83 3.11
N LYS A 39 13.41 0.41 2.66
CA LYS A 39 12.22 0.79 1.89
C LYS A 39 12.14 0.07 0.54
N ASP A 40 13.25 0.00 -0.18
CA ASP A 40 13.31 -0.66 -1.48
C ASP A 40 13.13 -2.18 -1.34
N ALA A 41 13.76 -2.79 -0.34
CA ALA A 41 13.58 -4.21 -0.03
C ALA A 41 12.15 -4.52 0.40
N ALA A 42 11.54 -3.66 1.23
CA ALA A 42 10.14 -3.79 1.63
C ALA A 42 9.24 -3.76 0.40
N LYS A 43 9.38 -2.77 -0.48
CA LYS A 43 8.59 -2.67 -1.72
C LYS A 43 8.72 -3.92 -2.59
N ALA A 44 9.94 -4.39 -2.83
CA ALA A 44 10.17 -5.60 -3.62
C ALA A 44 9.51 -6.85 -3.01
N ALA A 45 9.55 -6.98 -1.68
CA ALA A 45 8.93 -8.09 -0.98
C ALA A 45 7.40 -7.96 -0.91
N GLU A 46 6.85 -6.75 -0.81
CA GLU A 46 5.41 -6.50 -0.93
C GLU A 46 4.90 -6.86 -2.34
N ASP A 47 5.63 -6.47 -3.38
CA ASP A 47 5.30 -6.80 -4.77
C ASP A 47 5.36 -8.31 -5.03
N TYR A 48 6.36 -9.01 -4.46
CA TYR A 48 6.48 -10.46 -4.57
C TYR A 48 5.38 -11.23 -3.82
N THR A 49 5.01 -10.77 -2.63
CA THR A 49 4.05 -11.48 -1.77
C THR A 49 2.60 -11.06 -1.98
N GLY A 50 2.36 -9.93 -2.67
CA GLY A 50 1.04 -9.31 -2.78
C GLY A 50 0.50 -8.81 -1.44
N ARG A 51 1.38 -8.52 -0.48
CA ARG A 51 0.99 -8.11 0.88
C ARG A 51 1.51 -6.72 1.20
N ALA A 52 0.76 -6.00 2.02
CA ALA A 52 1.24 -4.77 2.64
C ALA A 52 1.86 -5.10 4.01
N PHE A 53 3.09 -4.66 4.25
CA PHE A 53 3.79 -4.86 5.53
C PHE A 53 3.64 -3.69 6.48
N CYS A 54 3.41 -2.50 5.95
CA CYS A 54 3.13 -1.28 6.71
C CYS A 54 1.86 -0.61 6.19
N ASP A 55 1.24 0.21 7.03
CA ASP A 55 0.01 0.92 6.67
C ASP A 55 0.27 1.89 5.51
N GLN A 56 -0.50 1.73 4.44
CA GLN A 56 -0.41 2.51 3.21
C GLN A 56 -1.78 2.65 2.56
N VAL A 57 -1.99 3.78 1.88
CA VAL A 57 -3.27 4.09 1.22
C VAL A 57 -3.12 3.93 -0.28
N TRP A 58 -3.95 3.05 -0.86
CA TRP A 58 -3.98 2.75 -2.28
C TRP A 58 -5.33 3.07 -2.89
N THR A 59 -5.31 3.55 -4.12
CA THR A 59 -6.50 3.72 -4.94
C THR A 59 -6.43 2.75 -6.11
N ALA A 60 -7.43 1.89 -6.24
CA ALA A 60 -7.55 0.97 -7.37
C ALA A 60 -8.61 1.48 -8.36
N TYR A 61 -8.20 1.70 -9.60
CA TYR A 61 -9.07 2.11 -10.70
C TYR A 61 -9.46 0.91 -11.55
N TYR A 62 -10.73 0.82 -11.91
CA TYR A 62 -11.29 -0.24 -12.76
C TYR A 62 -12.01 0.39 -13.94
N ASP A 63 -11.84 -0.20 -15.12
CA ASP A 63 -12.44 0.28 -16.37
C ASP A 63 -13.92 -0.15 -16.52
N HIS A 64 -14.36 -1.10 -15.68
CA HIS A 64 -15.74 -1.62 -15.66
C HIS A 64 -16.10 -2.04 -14.23
N PHE A 65 -17.38 -2.38 -14.01
CA PHE A 65 -17.86 -2.99 -12.77
C PHE A 65 -17.77 -4.52 -12.84
N PRO A 66 -16.75 -5.15 -12.24
CA PRO A 66 -16.73 -6.60 -12.04
C PRO A 66 -17.71 -7.00 -10.93
N GLU A 67 -18.06 -8.29 -10.89
CA GLU A 67 -18.85 -8.87 -9.79
C GLU A 67 -18.14 -8.72 -8.43
N THR A 68 -16.81 -8.72 -8.43
CA THR A 68 -16.01 -8.49 -7.22
C THR A 68 -14.81 -7.60 -7.54
N LEU A 69 -14.59 -6.58 -6.71
CA LEU A 69 -13.45 -5.68 -6.80
C LEU A 69 -12.27 -6.31 -6.05
N CYS A 70 -11.32 -6.91 -6.80
CA CYS A 70 -10.16 -7.57 -6.22
C CYS A 70 -9.02 -6.59 -5.92
N VAL A 71 -8.79 -6.21 -4.67
CA VAL A 71 -7.60 -5.42 -4.30
C VAL A 71 -6.37 -6.33 -4.20
N LEU A 72 -5.27 -5.93 -4.84
CA LEU A 72 -4.03 -6.73 -4.89
C LEU A 72 -3.34 -6.83 -3.53
N ARG A 73 -3.30 -5.74 -2.77
CA ARG A 73 -2.57 -5.67 -1.49
C ARG A 73 -3.44 -6.08 -0.31
N ARG A 74 -2.99 -7.10 0.42
CA ARG A 74 -3.66 -7.63 1.61
C ARG A 74 -2.74 -7.56 2.85
N PRO A 75 -3.28 -7.42 4.07
CA PRO A 75 -4.69 -7.30 4.43
C PRO A 75 -5.28 -5.91 4.15
N ILE A 76 -6.59 -5.83 3.93
CA ILE A 76 -7.32 -4.56 3.85
C ILE A 76 -7.74 -4.19 5.28
N VAL A 77 -7.31 -3.04 5.76
CA VAL A 77 -7.66 -2.54 7.12
C VAL A 77 -8.98 -1.76 7.08
N SER A 78 -9.13 -0.87 6.11
CA SER A 78 -10.34 -0.06 5.91
C SER A 78 -10.48 0.35 4.44
N ILE A 79 -11.70 0.74 4.05
CA ILE A 79 -12.01 1.34 2.76
C ILE A 79 -12.48 2.77 3.02
N ASP A 80 -11.81 3.77 2.44
CA ASP A 80 -12.18 5.18 2.62
C ASP A 80 -13.42 5.56 1.81
N SER A 81 -13.45 5.19 0.53
CA SER A 81 -14.62 5.40 -0.34
C SER A 81 -14.57 4.51 -1.57
N VAL A 82 -15.75 4.17 -2.10
CA VAL A 82 -15.91 3.54 -3.41
C VAL A 82 -16.70 4.51 -4.29
N LYS A 83 -16.13 4.87 -5.44
CA LYS A 83 -16.71 5.87 -6.34
C LYS A 83 -16.80 5.30 -7.76
N TYR A 84 -17.81 5.75 -8.49
CA TYR A 84 -17.99 5.39 -9.90
C TYR A 84 -18.55 6.53 -10.72
N ILE A 85 -18.41 6.41 -12.04
CA ILE A 85 -18.99 7.34 -13.01
C ILE A 85 -20.29 6.71 -13.53
N ASP A 86 -21.40 7.45 -13.42
CA ASP A 86 -22.70 7.01 -13.93
C ASP A 86 -22.84 7.21 -15.45
N ILE A 87 -23.99 6.81 -16.01
CA ILE A 87 -24.28 6.93 -17.46
C ILE A 87 -24.33 8.40 -17.95
N ASP A 88 -24.53 9.34 -17.03
CA ASP A 88 -24.58 10.77 -17.30
C ASP A 88 -23.19 11.43 -17.13
N GLY A 89 -22.16 10.63 -16.82
CA GLY A 89 -20.79 11.09 -16.65
C GLY A 89 -20.50 11.70 -15.28
N ASN A 90 -21.42 11.61 -14.32
CA ASN A 90 -21.24 12.17 -12.98
C ASN A 90 -20.63 11.16 -12.03
N GLN A 91 -19.80 11.66 -11.11
CA GLN A 91 -19.17 10.83 -10.10
C GLN A 91 -20.10 10.61 -8.90
N GLN A 92 -20.49 9.36 -8.66
CA GLN A 92 -21.29 8.92 -7.53
C GLN A 92 -20.42 8.20 -6.49
N THR A 93 -20.85 8.24 -5.23
CA THR A 93 -20.20 7.52 -4.13
C THR A 93 -21.11 6.41 -3.62
N VAL A 94 -20.60 5.19 -3.56
CA VAL A 94 -21.32 4.02 -3.03
C VAL A 94 -21.33 4.09 -1.50
N SER A 95 -22.51 3.95 -0.90
CA SER A 95 -22.66 3.85 0.55
C SER A 95 -21.92 2.62 1.10
N SER A 96 -21.26 2.77 2.26
CA SER A 96 -20.58 1.67 2.96
C SER A 96 -21.51 0.53 3.38
N ALA A 97 -22.82 0.77 3.43
CA ALA A 97 -23.82 -0.29 3.65
C ALA A 97 -23.90 -1.30 2.49
N ASN A 98 -23.43 -0.93 1.29
CA ASN A 98 -23.58 -1.71 0.06
C ASN A 98 -22.33 -2.52 -0.32
N TYR A 99 -21.24 -2.46 0.46
CA TYR A 99 -20.03 -3.24 0.21
C TYR A 99 -19.43 -3.84 1.48
N ARG A 100 -18.69 -4.93 1.33
CA ARG A 100 -17.95 -5.61 2.39
C ARG A 100 -16.59 -6.08 1.88
N THR A 101 -15.59 -6.08 2.75
CA THR A 101 -14.23 -6.61 2.50
C THR A 101 -14.15 -8.12 2.65
#